data_AF-A0A933I4W6-F1
#
_entry.id   AF-A0A933I4W6-F1
#
_cell.length_a   1.000
_cell.length_b   1.000
_cell.length_c   1.000
_cell.angle_alpha   90.00
_cell.angle_beta   90.00
_cell.angle_gamma   90.00
#
_symmetry.space_group_name_H-M   'P 1'
#
loop_
_entity.id
_entity.type
_entity.pdbx_description
1 polymer ?
#
loop_
_entity_poly.entity_id
_entity_poly.type
_entity_poly.pdbx_seq_one_letter_code
_entity_poly.pdbx_strand_id
1 'polypeptide(L)'
;MKLKEQLPEENEVSGLLRQISDLGLKSGLKIILWKPEGKSPDPSGLYVKIPVTVEVIAGYHNLGVFFSYISKLPRIVNISGIKLSNPALKEGLRVLTANFTATTFSAVPEPAAPKEAKKP
;
A
#
# COMPACT_ATOMS: atom_id res chain seq x y z
N MET A 1 5.02 -27.65 8.95
CA MET A 1 3.81 -26.92 8.49
C MET A 1 3.49 -25.80 9.48
N LYS A 2 4.11 -24.63 9.38
CA LYS A 2 3.76 -23.45 10.19
C LYS A 2 4.04 -22.20 9.37
N LEU A 3 3.12 -21.86 8.46
CA LEU A 3 3.13 -20.58 7.73
C LEU A 3 1.71 -20.01 7.54
N LYS A 4 0.71 -20.55 8.26
CA LYS A 4 -0.71 -20.18 8.10
C LYS A 4 -1.20 -19.11 9.10
N GLU A 5 -0.40 -18.74 10.09
CA GLU A 5 -0.84 -17.88 11.22
C GLU A 5 -0.31 -16.43 11.16
N GLN A 6 0.35 -16.00 10.08
CA GLN A 6 0.94 -14.65 9.99
C GLN A 6 0.39 -13.79 8.84
N LEU A 7 -0.62 -14.27 8.12
CA LEU A 7 -1.22 -13.48 7.06
C LEU A 7 -2.36 -12.65 7.65
N PRO A 8 -2.30 -11.31 7.59
CA PRO A 8 -3.33 -10.46 8.16
C PRO A 8 -4.69 -10.72 7.49
N GLU A 9 -5.77 -10.68 8.26
CA GLU A 9 -7.13 -10.79 7.74
C GLU A 9 -7.43 -9.60 6.81
N GLU A 10 -8.34 -9.79 5.84
CA GLU A 10 -8.64 -8.79 4.80
C GLU A 10 -9.01 -7.39 5.37
N ASN A 11 -9.66 -7.36 6.55
CA ASN A 11 -9.99 -6.12 7.27
C ASN A 11 -8.76 -5.30 7.67
N GLU A 12 -7.65 -5.97 7.90
CA GLU A 12 -6.45 -5.33 8.35
C GLU A 12 -5.71 -4.60 7.21
N VAL A 13 -5.94 -4.98 5.96
CA VAL A 13 -5.35 -4.32 4.79
C VAL A 13 -5.89 -2.91 4.61
N SER A 14 -7.21 -2.72 4.72
CA SER A 14 -7.84 -1.40 4.63
C SER A 14 -7.32 -0.47 5.72
N GLY A 15 -7.13 -0.99 6.94
CA GLY A 15 -6.51 -0.26 8.05
C GLY A 15 -5.07 0.16 7.77
N LEU A 16 -4.26 -0.73 7.18
CA LEU A 16 -2.88 -0.43 6.78
C LEU A 16 -2.82 0.67 5.71
N LEU A 17 -3.67 0.60 4.68
CA LEU A 17 -3.73 1.62 3.64
C LEU A 17 -4.09 2.99 4.21
N ARG A 18 -5.06 3.03 5.14
CA ARG A 18 -5.40 4.26 5.86
C ARG A 18 -4.23 4.79 6.70
N GLN A 19 -3.55 3.90 7.43
CA GLN A 19 -2.39 4.26 8.23
C GLN A 19 -1.26 4.85 7.37
N ILE A 20 -0.98 4.28 6.20
CA ILE A 20 0.04 4.81 5.28
C ILE A 20 -0.37 6.19 4.77
N SER A 21 -1.64 6.39 4.41
CA SER A 21 -2.16 7.71 4.02
C SER A 21 -1.98 8.75 5.13
N ASP A 22 -2.35 8.40 6.37
CA ASP A 22 -2.20 9.27 7.55
C ASP A 22 -0.74 9.60 7.85
N LEU A 23 0.17 8.63 7.70
CA LEU A 23 1.62 8.84 7.82
C LEU A 23 2.17 9.77 6.73
N GLY A 24 1.61 9.72 5.52
CA GLY A 24 1.94 10.63 4.43
C GLY A 24 1.62 12.07 4.80
N LEU A 25 0.40 12.31 5.30
CA LEU A 25 -0.02 13.64 5.76
C LEU A 25 0.85 14.15 6.92
N LYS A 26 1.15 13.29 7.91
CA LYS A 26 2.04 13.64 9.04
C LYS A 26 3.46 13.97 8.63
N SER A 27 3.94 13.38 7.53
CA SER A 27 5.28 13.65 6.99
C SER A 27 5.34 14.94 6.15
N GLY A 28 4.23 15.68 6.04
CA GLY A 28 4.15 16.87 5.21
C GLY A 28 4.07 16.55 3.71
N LEU A 29 3.61 15.34 3.34
CA LEU A 29 3.29 15.02 1.95
C LEU A 29 1.90 15.57 1.61
N LYS A 30 1.77 16.16 0.43
CA LYS A 30 0.48 16.46 -0.18
C LYS A 30 0.10 15.32 -1.12
N ILE A 31 -0.87 14.51 -0.74
CA ILE A 31 -1.37 13.40 -1.57
C ILE A 31 -2.20 13.97 -2.72
N ILE A 32 -1.82 13.61 -3.95
CA ILE A 32 -2.52 13.97 -5.19
C ILE A 32 -3.37 12.80 -5.67
N LEU A 33 -2.80 11.60 -5.65
CA LEU A 33 -3.48 10.36 -6.04
C LEU A 33 -3.21 9.28 -5.01
N TRP A 34 -4.28 8.60 -4.61
CA TRP A 34 -4.23 7.37 -3.83
C TRP A 34 -5.26 6.41 -4.42
N LYS A 35 -4.81 5.52 -5.31
CA LYS A 35 -5.68 4.65 -6.07
C LYS A 35 -5.31 3.19 -5.85
N PRO A 36 -6.11 2.44 -5.06
CA PRO A 36 -6.00 0.99 -5.02
C PRO A 36 -6.31 0.42 -6.41
N GLU A 37 -5.43 -0.43 -6.89
CA GLU A 37 -5.63 -1.20 -8.11
C GLU A 37 -6.35 -2.52 -7.78
N GLY A 38 -6.72 -3.28 -8.81
CA GLY A 38 -7.37 -4.58 -8.63
C GLY A 38 -6.51 -5.56 -7.83
N LYS A 39 -7.15 -6.35 -6.97
CA LYS A 39 -6.53 -7.50 -6.28
C LYS A 39 -5.88 -8.41 -7.33
N SER A 40 -4.58 -8.65 -7.20
CA SER A 40 -3.81 -9.51 -8.11
C SER A 40 -3.40 -10.78 -7.38
N PRO A 41 -4.03 -11.94 -7.65
CA PRO A 41 -3.65 -13.20 -7.04
C PRO A 41 -2.23 -13.58 -7.48
N ASP A 42 -1.43 -14.08 -6.54
CA ASP A 42 -0.11 -14.60 -6.87
C ASP A 42 -0.22 -15.91 -7.68
N PRO A 43 0.69 -16.18 -8.65
CA PRO A 43 0.65 -17.41 -9.44
C PRO A 43 0.73 -18.69 -8.61
N SER A 44 1.30 -18.63 -7.39
CA SER A 44 1.32 -19.76 -6.46
C SER A 44 -0.01 -20.04 -5.77
N GLY A 45 -0.98 -19.11 -5.85
CA GLY A 45 -2.27 -19.20 -5.18
C GLY A 45 -2.21 -19.04 -3.65
N LEU A 46 -1.05 -18.66 -3.09
CA LEU A 46 -0.86 -18.60 -1.64
C LEU A 46 -1.27 -17.25 -1.03
N TYR A 47 -1.26 -16.17 -1.82
CA TYR A 47 -1.56 -14.81 -1.36
C TYR A 47 -2.08 -13.91 -2.49
N VAL A 48 -2.67 -12.78 -2.11
CA VAL A 48 -3.18 -11.74 -3.00
C VAL A 48 -2.36 -10.47 -2.81
N LYS A 49 -1.90 -9.88 -3.91
CA LYS A 49 -1.23 -8.58 -3.96
C LYS A 49 -2.28 -7.50 -4.13
N ILE A 50 -2.15 -6.42 -3.38
CA ILE A 50 -3.03 -5.25 -3.46
C ILE A 50 -2.13 -4.05 -3.75
N PRO A 51 -1.88 -3.75 -5.04
CA PRO A 51 -1.09 -2.61 -5.43
C PRO A 51 -1.91 -1.32 -5.27
N VAL A 52 -1.24 -0.25 -4.87
CA VAL A 52 -1.82 1.08 -4.75
C VAL A 52 -0.91 2.05 -5.48
N THR A 53 -1.47 2.71 -6.48
CA THR A 53 -0.79 3.79 -7.21
C THR A 53 -0.88 5.06 -6.37
N VAL A 54 0.28 5.65 -6.08
CA VAL A 54 0.37 6.83 -5.22
C VAL A 54 1.13 7.94 -5.94
N GLU A 55 0.56 9.14 -5.93
CA GLU A 55 1.19 10.38 -6.37
C GLU A 55 1.16 11.40 -5.24
N VAL A 56 2.32 11.96 -4.90
CA VAL A 56 2.46 12.96 -3.83
C VAL A 56 3.33 14.13 -4.28
N ILE A 57 3.08 15.30 -3.69
CA ILE A 57 3.98 16.44 -3.74
C ILE A 57 4.64 16.59 -2.37
N ALA A 58 5.97 16.66 -2.35
CA ALA A 58 6.72 16.75 -1.10
C ALA A 58 8.13 17.30 -1.30
N GLY A 59 8.75 17.75 -0.21
CA GLY A 59 10.21 17.94 -0.18
C GLY A 59 10.94 16.59 -0.23
N TYR A 60 12.17 16.58 -0.76
CA TYR A 60 12.98 15.36 -0.89
C TYR A 60 13.18 14.64 0.46
N HIS A 61 13.50 15.39 1.52
CA HIS A 61 13.70 14.82 2.85
C HIS A 61 12.39 14.28 3.47
N ASN A 62 11.27 14.99 3.28
CA ASN A 62 9.95 14.54 3.77
C ASN A 62 9.53 13.22 3.12
N LEU A 63 9.84 13.05 1.84
CA LEU A 63 9.61 11.78 1.14
C LEU A 63 10.46 10.64 1.74
N GLY A 64 11.72 10.90 2.08
CA GLY A 64 12.57 9.92 2.76
C GLY A 64 12.06 9.54 4.16
N VAL A 65 11.60 10.53 4.93
CA VAL A 65 10.98 10.30 6.25
C VAL A 65 9.74 9.43 6.11
N PHE A 66 8.89 9.70 5.11
CA PHE A 66 7.71 8.88 4.84
C PHE A 66 8.06 7.42 4.54
N PHE A 67 9.04 7.16 3.67
CA PHE A 67 9.49 5.79 3.41
C PHE A 67 10.10 5.12 4.66
N SER A 68 10.78 5.88 5.52
CA SER A 68 11.26 5.39 6.80
C SER A 68 10.12 5.00 7.75
N TYR A 69 8.97 5.69 7.71
CA TYR A 69 7.80 5.26 8.48
C TYR A 69 7.18 3.98 7.92
N ILE A 70 7.06 3.87 6.58
CA ILE A 70 6.55 2.65 5.96
C ILE A 70 7.42 1.44 6.33
N SER A 71 8.75 1.59 6.30
CA SER A 71 9.65 0.47 6.63
C SER A 71 9.60 0.02 8.09
N LYS A 72 9.03 0.83 8.99
CA LYS A 72 8.84 0.52 10.41
C LYS A 72 7.47 -0.09 10.72
N LEU A 73 6.59 -0.20 9.73
CA LEU A 73 5.29 -0.84 9.93
C LEU A 73 5.50 -2.34 10.23
N PRO A 74 4.72 -2.93 11.15
CA PRO A 74 4.83 -4.36 11.50
C PRO A 74 4.25 -5.28 10.41
N ARG A 75 4.25 -4.85 9.14
CA ARG A 75 3.60 -5.48 8.01
C ARG A 75 4.41 -5.32 6.74
N ILE A 76 4.22 -6.27 5.81
CA ILE A 76 4.96 -6.30 4.55
C ILE A 76 4.34 -5.30 3.57
N VAL A 77 5.08 -4.23 3.26
CA VAL A 77 4.74 -3.25 2.22
C VAL A 77 5.93 -3.15 1.27
N ASN A 78 5.68 -3.37 -0.01
CA ASN A 78 6.68 -3.21 -1.06
C ASN A 78 6.45 -1.88 -1.79
N ILE A 79 7.48 -1.04 -1.87
CA ILE A 79 7.46 0.19 -2.67
C ILE A 79 8.27 -0.04 -3.94
N SER A 80 7.63 0.14 -5.10
CA SER A 80 8.26 -0.05 -6.40
C SER A 80 7.98 1.12 -7.35
N GLY A 81 8.80 1.22 -8.40
CA GLY A 81 8.57 2.17 -9.49
C GLY A 81 8.67 3.64 -9.10
N ILE A 82 9.51 3.98 -8.10
CA ILE A 82 9.66 5.37 -7.64
C ILE A 82 10.18 6.25 -8.79
N LYS A 83 9.40 7.26 -9.15
CA LYS A 83 9.73 8.29 -10.12
C LYS A 83 9.58 9.66 -9.47
N LEU A 84 10.67 10.44 -9.48
CA LEU A 84 10.68 11.82 -8.99
C LEU A 84 10.71 12.76 -10.19
N SER A 85 9.86 13.77 -10.19
CA SER A 85 9.73 14.71 -11.29
C SER A 85 9.32 16.10 -10.81
N ASN A 86 9.37 17.06 -11.74
CA ASN A 86 8.84 18.40 -11.58
C ASN A 86 9.35 19.15 -10.31
N PRO A 87 10.69 19.28 -10.13
CA PRO A 87 11.22 20.06 -9.03
C PRO A 87 10.78 21.53 -9.19
N ALA A 88 10.16 22.08 -8.14
CA ALA A 88 9.62 23.43 -8.15
C ALA A 88 9.89 24.12 -6.81
N LEU A 89 9.98 25.45 -6.86
CA LEU A 89 9.95 26.30 -5.68
C LEU A 89 8.49 26.72 -5.43
N LYS A 90 7.88 26.26 -4.35
CA LYS A 90 6.56 26.70 -3.91
C LYS A 90 6.68 27.36 -2.56
N GLU A 91 6.27 28.63 -2.46
CA GLU A 91 6.27 29.39 -1.20
C GLU A 91 7.65 29.37 -0.49
N GLY A 92 8.73 29.45 -1.27
CA GLY A 92 10.11 29.41 -0.77
C GLY A 92 10.64 28.01 -0.42
N LEU A 93 9.83 26.96 -0.55
CA LEU A 93 10.22 25.56 -0.30
C LEU A 93 10.44 24.79 -1.60
N ARG A 94 11.51 23.99 -1.64
CA ARG A 94 11.78 23.08 -2.76
C ARG A 94 10.93 21.83 -2.61
N VAL A 95 10.04 21.62 -3.57
CA VAL A 95 9.16 20.45 -3.65
C VAL A 95 9.36 19.71 -4.96
N LEU A 96 9.03 18.43 -4.96
CA LEU A 96 9.01 17.56 -6.12
C LEU A 96 7.70 16.75 -6.13
N THR A 97 7.34 16.24 -7.30
CA THR A 97 6.29 15.23 -7.44
C THR A 97 6.93 13.86 -7.40
N ALA A 98 6.39 12.95 -6.59
CA ALA A 98 6.81 11.56 -6.50
C ALA A 98 5.65 10.63 -6.87
N ASN A 99 5.92 9.71 -7.79
CA ASN A 99 5.02 8.65 -8.21
C ASN A 99 5.61 7.31 -7.83
N PHE A 100 4.84 6.43 -7.21
CA PHE A 100 5.28 5.08 -6.84
C PHE A 100 4.08 4.14 -6.65
N THR A 101 4.36 2.84 -6.63
CA THR A 101 3.37 1.82 -6.30
C THR A 101 3.68 1.22 -4.94
N ALA A 102 2.71 1.26 -4.02
CA ALA A 102 2.78 0.57 -2.73
C ALA A 102 1.95 -0.72 -2.80
N THR A 103 2.59 -1.86 -2.61
CA THR A 103 1.93 -3.17 -2.68
C THR A 103 1.93 -3.81 -1.30
N THR A 104 0.73 -4.16 -0.83
CA THR A 104 0.52 -4.97 0.38
C THR A 104 -0.01 -6.36 0.01
N PHE A 105 0.03 -7.29 0.95
CA PHE A 105 -0.29 -8.69 0.74
C PHE A 105 -1.40 -9.15 1.71
N SER A 106 -2.31 -9.98 1.23
CA SER A 106 -3.37 -10.64 2.00
C SER A 106 -3.31 -12.14 1.76
N ALA A 107 -3.76 -12.96 2.71
CA ALA A 107 -4.06 -14.36 2.41
C ALA A 107 -5.13 -14.44 1.33
N VAL A 108 -5.06 -15.45 0.46
CA VAL A 108 -6.21 -15.86 -0.35
C VAL A 108 -7.23 -16.45 0.63
N PRO A 109 -8.44 -15.90 0.79
CA PRO A 109 -9.50 -16.62 1.47
C PRO A 109 -9.75 -17.90 0.66
N GLU A 110 -9.62 -19.05 1.31
CA GLU A 110 -10.05 -20.33 0.75
C GLU A 110 -11.45 -20.11 0.16
N PRO A 111 -11.71 -20.43 -1.12
CA PRO A 111 -13.04 -20.26 -1.67
C PRO A 111 -13.96 -21.07 -0.77
N ALA A 112 -14.89 -20.40 -0.09
CA ALA A 112 -15.89 -21.05 0.72
C ALA A 112 -16.48 -22.17 -0.13
N ALA A 113 -16.28 -23.42 0.31
CA ALA A 113 -16.82 -24.59 -0.37
C ALA A 113 -18.29 -24.31 -0.71
N PRO A 114 -18.77 -24.71 -1.91
CA PRO A 114 -20.15 -24.46 -2.29
C PRO A 114 -21.05 -24.94 -1.17
N LYS A 115 -21.83 -24.03 -0.56
CA LYS A 115 -22.89 -24.44 0.36
C LYS A 115 -23.79 -25.34 -0.47
N GLU A 116 -23.70 -26.65 -0.25
CA GLU A 116 -24.63 -27.63 -0.79
C GLU A 116 -26.04 -27.11 -0.53
N ALA A 117 -26.69 -26.70 -1.61
CA ALA A 117 -28.12 -26.45 -1.60
C ALA A 117 -28.79 -27.78 -1.30
N LYS A 118 -29.14 -27.99 -0.02
CA LYS A 118 -30.12 -29.02 0.36
C LYS A 118 -31.40 -28.68 -0.39
N LYS A 119 -31.65 -29.42 -1.46
CA LYS A 119 -32.88 -29.36 -2.24
C LYS A 119 -34.01 -30.02 -1.42
N PRO A 120 -35.20 -29.42 -1.34
CA PRO A 120 -36.39 -30.09 -0.81
C PRO A 120 -36.87 -31.22 -1.74
#